data_AF-A0A432MI10-F1
#
_entry.id   AF-A0A432MI10-F1
#
_cell.length_a   1.000
_cell.length_b   1.000
_cell.length_c   1.000
_cell.angle_alpha   90.00
_cell.angle_beta   90.00
_cell.angle_gamma   90.00
#
_symmetry.space_group_name_H-M   'P 1'
#
loop_
_entity.id
_entity.type
_entity.pdbx_description
1 polymer ?
#
loop_
_entity_poly.entity_id
_entity_poly.type
_entity_poly.pdbx_seq_one_letter_code
_entity_poly.pdbx_strand_id
1 'polypeptide(L)'
;MADFLSWLVGIAGLFLLVWAIVGSVAAGMERARARLEGPERADEPVDRGPASALRKSVLPLIGLILFGGCVIYQFFGRPGEEGAGADPPAVAGGGEQGVPGEPEELDRFLEQSELETVASIKRAELASAKAKQQQVATLGARVREALAEWDQEFDRWEAEVIGLLGDDSGRALAGQPSYVRRYRAIAAQERPGREEAEGLRSALETLLEPVEDALASPADALIPDEALAGQLEGLLKQAREGRDAYRTPRIQVQTLTTHAKAAGEPAAKTLREAIAEQEAEEAIAATTLIEAEEEKARREREAALAAARREQLESEGRAEVERIKAETEAKRMVGEQEARRIAEEAESVRRRQEQEMEARLAEARREQLRKAFEQQWPGMQPYLTAFTTPGYTQPRRDKFVRTTDYGPVSLGKLRGAGLLERSVESLRRLHFATAANQMNDRERGGFPTMENTFAEAQADLQRIQEFLVTYGEIMVEEGLLTP
;
A
#
# COMPACT_ATOMS: atom_id res chain seq x y z
N MET A 1 37.58 18.71 -36.20
CA MET A 1 36.52 17.66 -36.05
C MET A 1 36.60 16.93 -34.72
N ALA A 2 37.80 16.52 -34.25
CA ALA A 2 37.96 15.88 -32.94
C ALA A 2 37.48 16.75 -31.76
N ASP A 3 37.78 18.06 -31.78
CA ASP A 3 37.38 18.97 -30.70
C ASP A 3 35.86 19.22 -30.65
N PHE A 4 35.19 19.19 -31.81
CA PHE A 4 33.73 19.34 -31.89
C PHE A 4 33.00 18.09 -31.36
N LEU A 5 33.54 16.89 -31.62
CA LEU A 5 33.02 15.64 -31.07
C LEU A 5 33.25 15.55 -29.56
N SER A 6 34.40 16.01 -29.06
CA SER A 6 34.67 16.09 -27.61
C SER A 6 33.70 17.05 -26.90
N TRP A 7 33.41 18.20 -27.52
CA TRP A 7 32.43 19.17 -27.02
C TRP A 7 31.00 18.60 -26.97
N LEU A 8 30.57 17.89 -28.02
CA LEU A 8 29.24 17.24 -28.05
C LEU A 8 29.09 16.13 -27.00
N VAL A 9 30.15 15.34 -26.76
CA VAL A 9 30.14 14.31 -25.71
C VAL A 9 30.05 14.95 -24.32
N GLY A 10 30.70 16.09 -24.10
CA GLY A 10 30.59 16.86 -22.86
C GLY A 10 29.16 17.36 -22.59
N ILE A 11 28.48 17.88 -23.63
CA ILE A 11 27.08 18.34 -23.52
C ILE A 11 26.14 17.17 -23.23
N ALA A 12 26.30 16.05 -23.93
CA ALA A 12 25.47 14.87 -23.71
C ALA A 12 25.62 14.32 -22.28
N GLY A 13 26.84 14.33 -21.74
CA GLY A 13 27.12 13.94 -20.34
C GLY A 13 26.44 14.86 -19.33
N LEU A 14 26.45 16.18 -19.58
CA LEU A 14 25.78 17.15 -18.71
C LEU A 14 24.26 16.96 -18.69
N PHE A 15 23.65 16.71 -19.86
CA PHE A 15 22.21 16.42 -19.97
C PHE A 15 21.81 15.16 -19.20
N LEU A 16 22.60 14.09 -19.30
CA LEU A 16 22.34 12.85 -18.56
C LEU A 16 22.43 13.04 -17.04
N LEU A 17 23.39 13.84 -16.57
CA LEU A 17 23.54 14.15 -15.14
C LEU A 17 22.34 14.95 -14.60
N VAL A 18 21.91 15.99 -15.34
CA VAL A 18 20.74 16.80 -14.96
C VAL A 18 19.47 15.95 -14.95
N TRP A 19 19.29 15.07 -15.94
CA TRP A 19 18.14 14.17 -16.01
C TRP A 19 18.11 13.18 -14.83
N ALA A 20 19.25 12.64 -14.41
CA ALA A 20 19.36 11.75 -13.25
C ALA A 20 19.02 12.45 -11.92
N ILE A 21 19.42 13.73 -11.76
CA ILE A 21 19.11 14.54 -10.58
C ILE A 21 17.60 14.83 -10.51
N VAL A 22 16.99 15.25 -11.63
CA VAL A 22 15.54 15.53 -11.71
C VAL A 22 14.73 14.25 -11.41
N GLY A 23 15.13 13.11 -11.97
CA GLY A 23 14.48 11.82 -11.69
C GLY A 23 14.55 11.42 -10.21
N SER A 24 15.69 11.65 -9.56
CA SER A 24 15.87 11.34 -8.13
C SER A 24 15.00 12.21 -7.23
N VAL A 25 14.83 13.50 -7.57
CA VAL A 25 13.95 14.43 -6.84
C VAL A 25 12.48 14.05 -7.02
N ALA A 26 12.05 13.72 -8.24
CA ALA A 26 10.69 13.29 -8.52
C ALA A 26 10.32 12.02 -7.75
N ALA A 27 11.20 11.01 -7.74
CA ALA A 27 11.02 9.78 -6.97
C ALA A 27 11.05 9.98 -5.44
N GLY A 28 11.71 11.04 -4.97
CA GLY A 28 11.67 11.46 -3.56
C GLY A 28 10.32 12.08 -3.19
N MET A 29 9.77 12.92 -4.07
CA MET A 29 8.47 13.56 -3.89
C MET A 29 7.31 12.55 -3.90
N GLU A 30 7.32 11.54 -4.78
CA GLU A 30 6.31 10.49 -4.78
C GLU A 30 6.34 9.66 -3.49
N ARG A 31 7.53 9.34 -2.97
CA ARG A 31 7.68 8.65 -1.68
C ARG A 31 7.19 9.50 -0.51
N ALA A 32 7.39 10.82 -0.55
CA ALA A 32 6.85 11.73 0.45
C ALA A 32 5.31 11.82 0.38
N ARG A 33 4.74 11.84 -0.82
CA ARG A 33 3.30 11.82 -1.05
C ARG A 33 2.65 10.52 -0.55
N ALA A 34 3.23 9.37 -0.87
CA ALA A 34 2.75 8.07 -0.41
C ALA A 34 2.80 7.91 1.13
N ARG A 35 3.70 8.63 1.83
CA ARG A 35 3.73 8.66 3.30
C ARG A 35 2.65 9.55 3.92
N LEU A 36 2.16 10.55 3.18
CA LEU A 36 1.09 11.44 3.63
C LEU A 36 -0.31 10.85 3.35
N GLU A 37 -0.43 9.93 2.40
CA GLU A 37 -1.69 9.26 2.01
C GLU A 37 -1.91 7.90 2.74
N GLY A 38 -1.29 7.70 3.91
CA GLY A 38 -1.52 6.51 4.75
C GLY A 38 -2.97 6.38 5.24
N PRO A 39 -3.45 5.17 5.57
CA PRO A 39 -4.86 4.89 5.81
C PRO A 39 -5.41 5.72 6.99
N GLU A 40 -6.43 6.52 6.68
CA GLU A 40 -7.19 7.35 7.62
C GLU A 40 -7.57 6.57 8.88
N ARG A 41 -6.97 6.94 10.01
CA ARG A 41 -7.64 6.78 11.30
C ARG A 41 -8.61 7.96 11.43
N ALA A 42 -9.89 7.65 11.31
CA ALA A 42 -10.96 8.54 11.74
C ALA A 42 -10.79 8.85 13.24
N ASP A 43 -11.12 10.09 13.60
CA ASP A 43 -11.18 10.65 14.96
C ASP A 43 -9.91 11.35 15.48
N GLU A 44 -9.52 12.47 14.85
CA GLU A 44 -9.00 13.64 15.59
C GLU A 44 -9.04 14.94 14.73
N PRO A 45 -9.48 16.09 15.27
CA PRO A 45 -9.47 17.35 14.54
C PRO A 45 -8.05 17.95 14.54
N VAL A 46 -7.29 17.72 13.46
CA VAL A 46 -5.96 18.32 13.27
C VAL A 46 -6.08 19.72 12.68
N ASP A 47 -5.61 20.70 13.45
CA ASP A 47 -5.41 22.10 13.09
C ASP A 47 -4.42 22.23 11.92
N ARG A 48 -4.89 22.79 10.79
CA ARG A 48 -4.12 22.91 9.54
C ARG A 48 -3.35 24.22 9.49
N GLY A 49 -2.11 24.20 9.99
CA GLY A 49 -1.06 25.20 9.74
C GLY A 49 -0.40 25.07 8.34
N PRO A 50 0.35 26.08 7.86
CA PRO A 50 0.46 26.40 6.45
C PRO A 50 1.49 25.57 5.68
N ALA A 51 1.01 24.63 4.86
CA ALA A 51 1.81 23.88 3.87
C ALA A 51 2.25 24.72 2.64
N SER A 52 2.05 26.04 2.64
CA SER A 52 2.38 26.93 1.53
C SER A 52 3.84 27.41 1.50
N ALA A 53 4.64 27.14 2.53
CA ALA A 53 6.02 27.61 2.62
C ALA A 53 7.03 26.76 1.79
N LEU A 54 6.75 25.49 1.51
CA LEU A 54 7.71 24.59 0.84
C LEU A 54 7.71 24.69 -0.70
N ARG A 55 6.69 25.29 -1.32
CA ARG A 55 6.63 25.46 -2.79
C ARG A 55 7.45 26.65 -3.31
N LYS A 56 7.83 27.61 -2.45
CA LYS A 56 8.52 28.84 -2.89
C LYS A 56 10.06 28.76 -2.89
N SER A 57 10.65 27.71 -2.31
CA SER A 57 12.10 27.67 -2.05
C SER A 57 12.92 26.84 -3.05
N VAL A 58 12.28 26.04 -3.91
CA VAL A 58 12.99 25.03 -4.75
C VAL A 58 13.26 25.50 -6.19
N LEU A 59 12.41 26.38 -6.75
CA LEU A 59 12.64 26.93 -8.09
C LEU A 59 13.89 27.83 -8.24
N PRO A 60 14.27 28.70 -7.28
CA PRO A 60 15.47 29.55 -7.45
C PRO A 60 16.78 28.76 -7.34
N LEU A 61 16.79 27.60 -6.68
CA LEU A 61 17.99 26.77 -6.52
C LEU A 61 18.41 26.06 -7.83
N ILE A 62 17.44 25.71 -8.68
CA ILE A 62 17.69 25.08 -9.99
C ILE A 62 18.20 26.13 -11.00
N GLY A 63 17.75 27.38 -10.89
CA GLY A 63 18.27 28.51 -11.68
C GLY A 63 19.74 28.83 -11.35
N LEU A 64 20.13 28.76 -10.07
CA LEU A 64 21.50 29.04 -9.62
C LEU A 64 22.53 28.02 -10.14
N ILE A 65 22.14 26.73 -10.22
CA ILE A 65 23.02 25.64 -10.66
C ILE A 65 23.25 25.66 -12.18
N LEU A 66 22.25 26.08 -12.97
CA LEU A 66 22.38 26.20 -14.42
C LEU A 66 23.13 27.47 -14.85
N PHE A 67 23.10 28.54 -14.04
CA PHE A 67 23.83 29.77 -14.33
C PHE A 67 25.31 29.72 -13.88
N GLY A 68 25.60 29.02 -12.76
CA GLY A 68 26.97 28.86 -12.24
C GLY A 68 27.91 28.04 -13.14
N GLY A 69 27.37 27.11 -13.94
CA GLY A 69 28.17 26.27 -14.84
C GLY A 69 28.70 26.99 -16.08
N CYS A 70 28.08 28.10 -16.51
CA CYS A 70 28.48 28.84 -17.71
C CYS A 70 29.59 29.88 -17.44
N VAL A 71 29.69 30.39 -16.20
CA VAL A 71 30.63 31.48 -15.86
C VAL A 71 32.04 30.96 -15.57
N ILE A 72 32.20 29.73 -15.07
CA ILE A 72 33.51 29.18 -14.69
C ILE A 72 34.36 28.80 -15.92
N TYR A 73 33.76 28.54 -17.08
CA TYR A 73 34.51 28.11 -18.28
C TYR A 73 34.98 29.27 -19.19
N GLN A 74 34.37 30.47 -19.08
CA GLN A 74 34.84 31.65 -19.82
C GLN A 74 36.01 32.39 -19.15
N PHE A 75 36.29 32.13 -17.87
CA PHE A 75 37.29 32.88 -17.11
C PHE A 75 38.66 32.18 -16.97
N PHE A 76 38.79 30.89 -17.30
CA PHE A 76 40.03 30.11 -17.13
C PHE A 76 40.57 29.49 -18.42
N GLY A 77 40.77 30.30 -19.46
CA GLY A 77 41.14 29.82 -20.79
C GLY A 77 42.23 30.60 -21.54
N ARG A 78 43.38 30.92 -20.91
CA ARG A 78 44.73 30.92 -21.54
C ARG A 78 45.81 31.43 -20.57
N PRO A 79 46.76 30.59 -20.12
CA PRO A 79 48.07 31.08 -19.72
C PRO A 79 48.86 31.40 -21.01
N GLY A 80 49.23 32.66 -21.19
CA GLY A 80 50.18 33.07 -22.22
C GLY A 80 51.60 32.83 -21.73
N GLU A 81 52.31 31.91 -22.38
CA GLU A 81 53.77 31.83 -22.35
C GLU A 81 54.36 32.51 -23.58
N GLU A 82 55.65 32.87 -23.44
CA GLU A 82 56.60 33.44 -24.42
C GLU A 82 56.49 34.98 -24.54
N GLY A 83 57.31 35.78 -23.87
CA GLY A 83 58.74 35.60 -23.61
C GLY A 83 59.57 36.28 -24.69
N ALA A 84 59.52 37.61 -24.75
CA ALA A 84 60.46 38.42 -25.52
C ALA A 84 61.32 39.21 -24.52
N GLY A 85 62.53 38.69 -24.28
CA GLY A 85 63.55 39.35 -23.48
C GLY A 85 63.88 40.71 -24.07
N ALA A 86 63.71 41.75 -23.25
CA ALA A 86 64.42 42.99 -23.41
C ALA A 86 65.67 42.89 -22.52
N ASP A 87 66.82 42.87 -23.17
CA ASP A 87 68.13 42.90 -22.53
C ASP A 87 68.21 44.06 -21.51
N PRO A 88 68.82 43.84 -20.33
CA PRO A 88 69.13 44.94 -19.45
C PRO A 88 70.07 45.91 -20.17
N PRO A 89 69.87 47.24 -20.08
CA PRO A 89 70.81 48.18 -20.67
C PRO A 89 72.20 47.94 -20.07
N ALA A 90 73.16 47.72 -20.96
CA ALA A 90 74.57 47.58 -20.64
C ALA A 90 75.03 48.78 -19.80
N VAL A 91 75.44 48.51 -18.56
CA VAL A 91 76.20 49.43 -17.71
C VAL A 91 77.58 49.59 -18.35
N ALA A 92 77.69 50.56 -19.26
CA ALA A 92 78.92 50.92 -19.94
C ALA A 92 79.62 52.06 -19.20
N GLY A 93 80.88 51.80 -18.80
CA GLY A 93 81.89 52.81 -18.47
C GLY A 93 81.67 53.54 -17.14
N GLY A 94 82.46 53.30 -16.10
CA GLY A 94 83.91 53.54 -16.17
C GLY A 94 84.19 55.03 -15.98
N GLY A 95 83.82 55.56 -14.81
CA GLY A 95 84.25 56.85 -14.32
C GLY A 95 84.59 56.69 -12.85
N GLU A 96 85.87 56.46 -12.55
CA GLU A 96 86.45 56.64 -11.21
C GLU A 96 86.27 58.12 -10.83
N GLN A 97 85.12 58.47 -10.26
CA GLN A 97 84.95 59.67 -9.48
C GLN A 97 85.19 59.27 -8.02
N GLY A 98 86.28 59.82 -7.49
CA GLY A 98 86.84 59.47 -6.21
C GLY A 98 85.80 59.50 -5.10
N VAL A 99 85.86 58.49 -4.24
CA VAL A 99 85.23 58.44 -2.93
C VAL A 99 85.57 59.74 -2.18
N PRO A 100 84.63 60.68 -1.97
CA PRO A 100 84.73 61.64 -0.89
C PRO A 100 84.30 60.88 0.37
N GLY A 101 85.08 60.85 1.45
CA GLY A 101 85.27 62.04 2.25
C GLY A 101 84.13 62.09 3.26
N GLU A 102 84.29 61.35 4.36
CA GLU A 102 83.44 61.34 5.56
C GLU A 102 82.05 60.64 5.46
N PRO A 103 81.70 59.80 6.45
CA PRO A 103 80.44 59.03 6.47
C PRO A 103 79.16 59.89 6.42
N GLU A 104 79.20 61.19 6.73
CA GLU A 104 78.02 62.07 6.75
C GLU A 104 77.45 62.43 5.37
N GLU A 105 78.25 62.45 4.30
CA GLU A 105 77.77 62.80 2.95
C GLU A 105 77.01 61.63 2.28
N LEU A 106 77.42 60.40 2.57
CA LEU A 106 76.74 59.19 2.09
C LEU A 106 75.35 59.05 2.71
N ASP A 107 75.23 59.32 4.02
CA ASP A 107 73.95 59.27 4.73
C ASP A 107 72.95 60.29 4.15
N ARG A 108 73.38 61.53 3.87
CA ARG A 108 72.51 62.54 3.23
C ARG A 108 72.08 62.16 1.81
N PHE A 109 72.95 61.53 1.04
CA PHE A 109 72.60 61.05 -0.30
C PHE A 109 71.59 59.90 -0.24
N LEU A 110 71.77 58.95 0.68
CA LEU A 110 70.83 57.87 0.91
C LEU A 110 69.46 58.41 1.34
N GLU A 111 69.42 59.33 2.30
CA GLU A 111 68.18 60.00 2.72
C GLU A 111 67.47 60.74 1.57
N GLN A 112 68.22 61.46 0.73
CA GLN A 112 67.63 62.12 -0.46
C GLN A 112 67.07 61.11 -1.45
N SER A 113 67.78 60.02 -1.73
CA SER A 113 67.31 58.96 -2.63
C SER A 113 66.08 58.22 -2.06
N GLU A 114 66.00 58.03 -0.75
CA GLU A 114 64.83 57.47 -0.07
C GLU A 114 63.63 58.41 -0.16
N LEU A 115 63.83 59.72 0.02
CA LEU A 115 62.76 60.71 -0.12
C LEU A 115 62.25 60.79 -1.57
N GLU A 116 63.13 60.74 -2.56
CA GLU A 116 62.76 60.75 -3.98
C GLU A 116 62.04 59.46 -4.41
N THR A 117 62.48 58.30 -3.90
CA THR A 117 61.81 57.02 -4.17
C THR A 117 60.45 56.95 -3.49
N VAL A 118 60.32 57.40 -2.24
CA VAL A 118 59.01 57.49 -1.57
C VAL A 118 58.09 58.48 -2.28
N ALA A 119 58.61 59.62 -2.74
CA ALA A 119 57.83 60.58 -3.51
C ALA A 119 57.40 60.04 -4.87
N SER A 120 58.25 59.28 -5.56
CA SER A 120 57.92 58.67 -6.85
C SER A 120 56.90 57.54 -6.70
N ILE A 121 57.01 56.70 -5.67
CA ILE A 121 56.03 55.67 -5.31
C ILE A 121 54.68 56.32 -5.02
N LYS A 122 54.63 57.37 -4.19
CA LYS A 122 53.38 58.11 -3.89
C LYS A 122 52.74 58.71 -5.14
N ARG A 123 53.53 59.28 -6.06
CA ARG A 123 53.03 59.79 -7.34
C ARG A 123 52.48 58.68 -8.22
N ALA A 124 53.14 57.52 -8.26
CA ALA A 124 52.68 56.37 -9.03
C ALA A 124 51.39 55.77 -8.46
N GLU A 125 51.29 55.65 -7.13
CA GLU A 125 50.09 55.22 -6.42
C GLU A 125 48.92 56.17 -6.66
N LEU A 126 49.14 57.48 -6.52
CA LEU A 126 48.12 58.49 -6.82
C LEU A 126 47.67 58.42 -8.28
N ALA A 127 48.59 58.31 -9.24
CA ALA A 127 48.25 58.18 -10.64
C ALA A 127 47.42 56.91 -10.93
N SER A 128 47.76 55.79 -10.29
CA SER A 128 47.00 54.54 -10.38
C SER A 128 45.60 54.69 -9.79
N ALA A 129 45.48 55.31 -8.62
CA ALA A 129 44.20 55.61 -7.97
C ALA A 129 43.31 56.47 -8.88
N LYS A 130 43.85 57.57 -9.43
CA LYS A 130 43.14 58.45 -10.37
C LYS A 130 42.67 57.73 -11.63
N ALA A 131 43.50 56.84 -12.18
CA ALA A 131 43.10 56.03 -13.34
C ALA A 131 41.91 55.12 -13.02
N LYS A 132 41.92 54.45 -11.85
CA LYS A 132 40.81 53.59 -11.41
C LYS A 132 39.55 54.39 -11.09
N GLN A 133 39.67 55.52 -10.41
CA GLN A 133 38.55 56.43 -10.17
C GLN A 133 37.89 56.87 -11.51
N GLN A 134 38.69 57.25 -12.51
CA GLN A 134 38.19 57.65 -13.83
C GLN A 134 37.48 56.50 -14.57
N GLN A 135 37.98 55.27 -14.44
CA GLN A 135 37.31 54.08 -14.99
C GLN A 135 35.94 53.87 -14.37
N VAL A 136 35.83 53.95 -13.04
CA VAL A 136 34.56 53.83 -12.31
C VAL A 136 33.60 54.96 -12.68
N ALA A 137 34.05 56.21 -12.75
CA ALA A 137 33.23 57.33 -13.19
C ALA A 137 32.71 57.16 -14.64
N THR A 138 33.55 56.63 -15.52
CA THR A 138 33.16 56.31 -16.91
C THR A 138 32.08 55.22 -16.96
N LEU A 139 32.20 54.18 -16.12
CA LEU A 139 31.18 53.16 -15.99
C LEU A 139 29.88 53.75 -15.43
N GLY A 140 29.98 54.60 -14.41
CA GLY A 140 28.86 55.37 -13.86
C GLY A 140 28.11 56.19 -14.92
N ALA A 141 28.84 56.92 -15.77
CA ALA A 141 28.25 57.67 -16.88
C ALA A 141 27.49 56.78 -17.87
N ARG A 142 27.98 55.56 -18.15
CA ARG A 142 27.27 54.58 -18.99
C ARG A 142 25.98 54.09 -18.33
N VAL A 143 25.96 53.93 -17.01
CA VAL A 143 24.72 53.58 -16.27
C VAL A 143 23.72 54.73 -16.39
N ARG A 144 24.16 55.99 -16.18
CA ARG A 144 23.31 57.19 -16.34
C ARG A 144 22.70 57.27 -17.76
N GLU A 145 23.51 57.04 -18.79
CA GLU A 145 23.05 57.00 -20.19
C GLU A 145 22.01 55.90 -20.41
N ALA A 146 22.26 54.67 -19.94
CA ALA A 146 21.32 53.55 -20.07
C ALA A 146 19.99 53.82 -19.35
N LEU A 147 20.02 54.46 -18.19
CA LEU A 147 18.80 54.85 -17.44
C LEU A 147 18.03 55.98 -18.15
N ALA A 148 18.71 56.89 -18.84
CA ALA A 148 18.07 57.91 -19.66
C ALA A 148 17.45 57.31 -20.94
N GLU A 149 18.12 56.35 -21.57
CA GLU A 149 17.55 55.59 -22.70
C GLU A 149 16.32 54.78 -22.29
N TRP A 150 16.32 54.22 -21.08
CA TRP A 150 15.14 53.54 -20.54
C TRP A 150 13.96 54.51 -20.43
N ASP A 151 14.11 55.70 -19.82
CA ASP A 151 13.03 56.69 -19.76
C ASP A 151 12.50 57.05 -21.15
N GLN A 152 13.40 57.25 -22.12
CA GLN A 152 12.99 57.57 -23.49
C GLN A 152 12.19 56.43 -24.14
N GLU A 153 12.58 55.17 -23.94
CA GLU A 153 11.81 54.03 -24.45
C GLU A 153 10.48 53.85 -23.72
N PHE A 154 10.41 54.21 -22.44
CA PHE A 154 9.14 54.27 -21.70
C PHE A 154 8.21 55.34 -22.31
N ASP A 155 8.70 56.56 -22.55
CA ASP A 155 7.93 57.64 -23.18
C ASP A 155 7.42 57.21 -24.57
N ARG A 156 8.30 56.60 -25.37
CA ARG A 156 7.94 56.06 -26.70
C ARG A 156 6.90 54.96 -26.60
N TRP A 157 6.98 54.09 -25.61
CA TRP A 157 5.99 53.04 -25.39
C TRP A 157 4.61 53.64 -25.05
N GLU A 158 4.54 54.62 -24.16
CA GLU A 158 3.28 55.31 -23.84
C GLU A 158 2.69 55.99 -25.07
N ALA A 159 3.52 56.74 -25.82
CA ALA A 159 3.07 57.47 -27.00
C ALA A 159 2.66 56.54 -28.16
N GLU A 160 3.49 55.55 -28.49
CA GLU A 160 3.36 54.75 -29.71
C GLU A 160 2.58 53.44 -29.52
N VAL A 161 2.55 52.87 -28.32
CA VAL A 161 1.89 51.57 -28.07
C VAL A 161 0.59 51.77 -27.30
N ILE A 162 0.61 52.53 -26.21
CA ILE A 162 -0.62 52.83 -25.46
C ILE A 162 -1.50 53.82 -26.23
N GLY A 163 -0.89 54.77 -26.96
CA GLY A 163 -1.61 55.67 -27.87
C GLY A 163 -2.47 54.97 -28.92
N LEU A 164 -2.07 53.77 -29.39
CA LEU A 164 -2.83 52.96 -30.35
C LEU A 164 -4.22 52.57 -29.84
N LEU A 165 -4.47 52.60 -28.54
CA LEU A 165 -5.79 52.26 -28.00
C LEU A 165 -6.87 53.23 -28.49
N GLY A 166 -6.52 54.48 -28.80
CA GLY A 166 -7.47 55.53 -29.17
C GLY A 166 -7.25 56.18 -30.54
N ASP A 167 -6.13 55.91 -31.22
CA ASP A 167 -5.80 56.55 -32.48
C ASP A 167 -6.29 55.79 -33.72
N ASP A 168 -6.16 56.43 -34.90
CA ASP A 168 -6.54 55.81 -36.18
C ASP A 168 -5.60 54.68 -36.61
N SER A 169 -4.37 54.64 -36.09
CA SER A 169 -3.44 53.54 -36.37
C SER A 169 -3.91 52.25 -35.69
N GLY A 170 -4.48 52.34 -34.49
CA GLY A 170 -5.09 51.23 -33.76
C GLY A 170 -6.32 50.65 -34.45
N ARG A 171 -7.07 51.46 -35.20
CA ARG A 171 -8.22 50.98 -35.99
C ARG A 171 -7.83 49.92 -37.01
N ALA A 172 -6.61 49.96 -37.56
CA ALA A 172 -6.11 48.92 -38.46
C ALA A 172 -5.92 47.57 -37.73
N LEU A 173 -5.39 47.59 -36.50
CA LEU A 173 -5.28 46.40 -35.65
C LEU A 173 -6.65 45.87 -35.24
N ALA A 174 -7.58 46.77 -34.91
CA ALA A 174 -8.95 46.45 -34.50
C ALA A 174 -9.74 45.68 -35.57
N GLY A 175 -9.39 45.84 -36.86
CA GLY A 175 -10.03 45.12 -37.97
C GLY A 175 -9.70 43.63 -38.03
N GLN A 176 -8.72 43.15 -37.26
CA GLN A 176 -8.26 41.77 -37.33
C GLN A 176 -8.15 41.15 -35.92
N PRO A 177 -9.09 40.25 -35.52
CA PRO A 177 -9.10 39.67 -34.17
C PRO A 177 -7.80 38.96 -33.76
N SER A 178 -7.06 38.38 -34.72
CA SER A 178 -5.76 37.77 -34.46
C SER A 178 -4.69 38.79 -34.05
N TYR A 179 -4.73 40.01 -34.59
CA TYR A 179 -3.83 41.09 -34.22
C TYR A 179 -4.23 41.75 -32.90
N VAL A 180 -5.54 41.88 -32.63
CA VAL A 180 -6.03 42.32 -31.31
C VAL A 180 -5.51 41.38 -30.21
N ARG A 181 -5.62 40.05 -30.41
CA ARG A 181 -5.02 39.05 -29.49
C ARG A 181 -3.53 39.25 -29.27
N ARG A 182 -2.75 39.37 -30.36
CA ARG A 182 -1.29 39.53 -30.27
C ARG A 182 -0.90 40.83 -29.58
N TYR A 183 -1.58 41.93 -29.91
CA TYR A 183 -1.38 43.21 -29.25
C TYR A 183 -1.66 43.09 -27.74
N ARG A 184 -2.81 42.52 -27.33
CA ARG A 184 -3.14 42.29 -25.91
C ARG A 184 -2.05 41.48 -25.21
N ALA A 185 -1.61 40.38 -25.82
CA ALA A 185 -0.56 39.53 -25.26
C ALA A 185 0.78 40.26 -25.10
N ILE A 186 1.14 41.12 -26.04
CA ILE A 186 2.34 41.95 -25.93
C ILE A 186 2.14 43.03 -24.86
N ALA A 187 1.05 43.80 -24.92
CA ALA A 187 0.77 44.90 -24.00
C ALA A 187 0.69 44.44 -22.54
N ALA A 188 0.11 43.26 -22.29
CA ALA A 188 -0.06 42.69 -20.95
C ALA A 188 1.23 42.14 -20.30
N GLN A 189 2.38 42.12 -21.01
CA GLN A 189 3.64 41.71 -20.40
C GLN A 189 4.01 42.65 -19.25
N GLU A 190 4.42 42.08 -18.11
CA GLU A 190 4.92 42.85 -16.98
C GLU A 190 6.25 43.52 -17.33
N ARG A 191 6.41 44.79 -16.92
CA ARG A 191 7.58 45.61 -17.25
C ARG A 191 7.99 46.43 -16.03
N PRO A 192 9.30 46.67 -15.86
CA PRO A 192 9.79 47.49 -14.76
C PRO A 192 9.38 48.96 -14.96
N GLY A 193 8.74 49.56 -13.95
CA GLY A 193 8.22 50.92 -14.03
C GLY A 193 9.29 52.01 -13.89
N ARG A 194 8.90 53.29 -14.02
CA ARG A 194 9.79 54.44 -13.77
C ARG A 194 10.36 54.46 -12.36
N GLU A 195 9.58 53.99 -11.38
CA GLU A 195 10.01 53.90 -9.98
C GLU A 195 11.24 53.01 -9.81
N GLU A 196 11.34 51.91 -10.56
CA GLU A 196 12.53 51.06 -10.53
C GLU A 196 13.74 51.77 -11.14
N ALA A 197 13.57 52.46 -12.27
CA ALA A 197 14.64 53.25 -12.87
C ALA A 197 15.13 54.37 -11.93
N GLU A 198 14.22 55.05 -11.22
CA GLU A 198 14.56 56.04 -10.19
C GLU A 198 15.29 55.42 -8.99
N GLY A 199 14.89 54.21 -8.57
CA GLY A 199 15.60 53.42 -7.57
C GLY A 199 17.04 53.11 -7.99
N LEU A 200 17.25 52.72 -9.25
CA LEU A 200 18.60 52.48 -9.79
C LEU A 200 19.42 53.77 -9.89
N ARG A 201 18.81 54.92 -10.25
CA ARG A 201 19.49 56.23 -10.22
C ARG A 201 19.95 56.57 -8.81
N SER A 202 19.08 56.40 -7.83
CA SER A 202 19.40 56.70 -6.42
C SER A 202 20.54 55.81 -5.91
N ALA A 203 20.52 54.52 -6.25
CA ALA A 203 21.60 53.60 -5.94
C ALA A 203 22.91 53.99 -6.64
N LEU A 204 22.84 54.37 -7.92
CA LEU A 204 23.99 54.82 -8.70
C LEU A 204 24.66 56.06 -8.09
N GLU A 205 23.87 57.09 -7.75
CA GLU A 205 24.42 58.33 -7.17
C GLU A 205 25.07 58.04 -5.80
N THR A 206 24.44 57.20 -4.97
CA THR A 206 25.02 56.77 -3.68
C THR A 206 26.37 56.08 -3.84
N LEU A 207 26.53 55.28 -4.90
CA LEU A 207 27.77 54.54 -5.17
C LEU A 207 28.86 55.42 -5.80
N LEU A 208 28.49 56.43 -6.59
CA LEU A 208 29.43 57.28 -7.31
C LEU A 208 29.90 58.50 -6.52
N GLU A 209 29.09 59.03 -5.59
CA GLU A 209 29.39 60.25 -4.84
C GLU A 209 30.82 60.24 -4.24
N PRO A 210 31.29 59.20 -3.53
CA PRO A 210 32.64 59.18 -2.97
C PRO A 210 33.75 59.19 -4.04
N VAL A 211 33.49 58.59 -5.21
CA VAL A 211 34.47 58.51 -6.30
C VAL A 211 34.55 59.84 -7.04
N GLU A 212 33.42 60.52 -7.24
CA GLU A 212 33.36 61.84 -7.86
C GLU A 212 34.01 62.91 -6.96
N ASP A 213 33.76 62.85 -5.64
CA ASP A 213 34.45 63.69 -4.65
C ASP A 213 35.97 63.45 -4.65
N ALA A 214 36.38 62.18 -4.65
CA ALA A 214 37.80 61.83 -4.71
C ALA A 214 38.44 62.29 -6.02
N LEU A 215 37.75 62.19 -7.17
CA LEU A 215 38.24 62.69 -8.45
C LEU A 215 38.46 64.20 -8.44
N ALA A 216 37.53 64.95 -7.85
CA ALA A 216 37.58 66.41 -7.74
C ALA A 216 38.75 66.89 -6.85
N SER A 217 39.20 66.07 -5.89
CA SER A 217 40.34 66.38 -5.01
C SER A 217 41.68 65.91 -5.59
N PRO A 218 42.63 66.79 -5.98
CA PRO A 218 43.87 66.38 -6.63
C PRO A 218 44.78 65.48 -5.78
N ALA A 219 44.67 65.55 -4.45
CA ALA A 219 45.50 64.82 -3.51
C ALA A 219 44.83 63.52 -2.99
N ASP A 220 43.58 63.27 -3.34
CA ASP A 220 42.85 62.09 -2.87
C ASP A 220 43.25 60.84 -3.68
N ALA A 221 43.82 59.87 -2.97
CA ALA A 221 44.28 58.60 -3.48
C ALA A 221 43.30 57.45 -3.15
N LEU A 222 42.00 57.72 -2.96
CA LEU A 222 40.98 56.68 -2.83
C LEU A 222 41.09 55.69 -3.99
N ILE A 223 41.31 54.42 -3.69
CA ILE A 223 41.32 53.36 -4.70
C ILE A 223 39.95 52.68 -4.63
N PRO A 224 39.07 52.83 -5.65
CA PRO A 224 37.83 52.08 -5.71
C PRO A 224 38.10 50.58 -5.65
N ASP A 225 37.29 49.86 -4.86
CA ASP A 225 37.37 48.40 -4.82
C ASP A 225 36.76 47.77 -6.08
N GLU A 226 37.12 46.52 -6.36
CA GLU A 226 36.56 45.77 -7.50
C GLU A 226 35.06 45.48 -7.31
N ALA A 227 34.58 45.47 -6.06
CA ALA A 227 33.18 45.26 -5.73
C ALA A 227 32.31 46.40 -6.25
N LEU A 228 32.74 47.66 -6.12
CA LEU A 228 32.05 48.83 -6.65
C LEU A 228 31.90 48.76 -8.17
N ALA A 229 32.97 48.40 -8.89
CA ALA A 229 32.90 48.19 -10.34
C ALA A 229 31.87 47.11 -10.70
N GLY A 230 31.89 45.97 -9.99
CA GLY A 230 30.91 44.89 -10.18
C GLY A 230 29.47 45.32 -9.88
N GLN A 231 29.24 46.15 -8.86
CA GLN A 231 27.92 46.71 -8.56
C GLN A 231 27.42 47.62 -9.67
N LEU A 232 28.27 48.52 -10.18
CA LEU A 232 27.93 49.39 -11.30
C LEU A 232 27.66 48.63 -12.60
N GLU A 233 28.41 47.56 -12.89
CA GLU A 233 28.11 46.65 -14.01
C GLU A 233 26.75 45.97 -13.84
N GLY A 234 26.40 45.58 -12.61
CA GLY A 234 25.07 45.07 -12.26
C GLY A 234 23.96 46.08 -12.56
N LEU A 235 24.13 47.33 -12.11
CA LEU A 235 23.18 48.42 -12.41
C LEU A 235 23.08 48.70 -13.92
N LEU A 236 24.21 48.70 -14.64
CA LEU A 236 24.22 48.87 -16.10
C LEU A 236 23.42 47.78 -16.81
N LYS A 237 23.59 46.53 -16.38
CA LYS A 237 22.85 45.39 -16.92
C LYS A 237 21.35 45.55 -16.65
N GLN A 238 20.96 45.84 -15.42
CA GLN A 238 19.56 46.05 -15.04
C GLN A 238 18.92 47.20 -15.84
N ALA A 239 19.62 48.33 -15.99
CA ALA A 239 19.14 49.46 -16.77
C ALA A 239 18.89 49.09 -18.25
N ARG A 240 19.80 48.30 -18.86
CA ARG A 240 19.64 47.81 -20.24
C ARG A 240 18.50 46.81 -20.38
N GLU A 241 18.35 45.89 -19.43
CA GLU A 241 17.23 44.95 -19.39
C GLU A 241 15.89 45.70 -19.27
N GLY A 242 15.83 46.72 -18.41
CA GLY A 242 14.66 47.61 -18.28
C GLY A 242 14.33 48.32 -19.59
N ARG A 243 15.31 48.95 -20.23
CA ARG A 243 15.14 49.57 -21.56
C ARG A 243 14.63 48.56 -22.60
N ASP A 244 15.25 47.39 -22.67
CA ASP A 244 14.96 46.39 -23.70
C ASP A 244 13.59 45.72 -23.50
N ALA A 245 13.07 45.69 -22.26
CA ALA A 245 11.71 45.27 -21.92
C ALA A 245 10.62 46.18 -22.53
N TYR A 246 10.94 47.43 -22.85
CA TYR A 246 10.07 48.34 -23.61
C TYR A 246 10.36 48.30 -25.10
N ARG A 247 11.65 48.40 -25.47
CA ARG A 247 12.08 48.52 -26.88
C ARG A 247 11.64 47.33 -27.74
N THR A 248 11.82 46.10 -27.25
CA THR A 248 11.54 44.90 -28.05
C THR A 248 10.05 44.74 -28.34
N PRO A 249 9.16 44.76 -27.32
CA PRO A 249 7.71 44.79 -27.53
C PRO A 249 7.23 45.93 -28.43
N ARG A 250 7.82 47.13 -28.32
CA ARG A 250 7.43 48.29 -29.15
C ARG A 250 7.65 48.01 -30.62
N ILE A 251 8.82 47.48 -30.99
CA ILE A 251 9.15 47.09 -32.37
C ILE A 251 8.18 46.02 -32.87
N GLN A 252 7.78 45.07 -32.03
CA GLN A 252 6.79 44.04 -32.39
C GLN A 252 5.42 44.66 -32.69
N VAL A 253 4.94 45.59 -31.85
CA VAL A 253 3.67 46.29 -32.07
C VAL A 253 3.70 47.17 -33.32
N GLN A 254 4.81 47.88 -33.56
CA GLN A 254 4.99 48.64 -34.80
C GLN A 254 4.93 47.72 -36.03
N THR A 255 5.59 46.56 -35.97
CA THR A 255 5.56 45.55 -37.04
C THR A 255 4.13 45.04 -37.27
N LEU A 256 3.40 44.71 -36.20
CA LEU A 256 1.99 44.30 -36.28
C LEU A 256 1.13 45.41 -36.91
N THR A 257 1.36 46.66 -36.53
CA THR A 257 0.60 47.82 -37.05
C THR A 257 0.86 48.01 -38.54
N THR A 258 2.11 47.89 -39.00
CA THR A 258 2.46 47.94 -40.42
C THR A 258 1.79 46.82 -41.20
N HIS A 259 1.83 45.58 -40.69
CA HIS A 259 1.14 44.47 -41.34
C HIS A 259 -0.39 44.63 -41.37
N ALA A 260 -0.99 45.16 -40.30
CA ALA A 260 -2.41 45.42 -40.24
C ALA A 260 -2.85 46.47 -41.27
N LYS A 261 -2.10 47.58 -41.38
CA LYS A 261 -2.32 48.63 -42.38
C LYS A 261 -2.20 48.11 -43.82
N ALA A 262 -1.31 47.16 -44.08
CA ALA A 262 -1.14 46.56 -45.40
C ALA A 262 -2.24 45.54 -45.75
N ALA A 263 -2.89 44.94 -44.74
CA ALA A 263 -3.79 43.82 -44.91
C ALA A 263 -5.27 44.20 -45.09
N GLY A 264 -5.67 45.46 -44.88
CA GLY A 264 -7.06 45.87 -45.12
C GLY A 264 -7.40 47.29 -44.66
N GLU A 265 -8.67 47.65 -44.83
CA GLU A 265 -9.21 48.93 -44.38
C GLU A 265 -9.31 49.00 -42.84
N PRO A 266 -9.06 50.18 -42.24
CA PRO A 266 -9.23 50.38 -40.79
C PRO A 266 -10.66 50.07 -40.34
N ALA A 267 -10.80 49.45 -39.16
CA ALA A 267 -12.11 49.21 -38.57
C ALA A 267 -12.80 50.50 -38.13
N ALA A 268 -14.14 50.47 -38.12
CA ALA A 268 -14.95 51.54 -37.54
C ALA A 268 -14.77 51.66 -36.01
N LYS A 269 -14.34 50.58 -35.35
CA LYS A 269 -14.07 50.51 -33.91
C LYS A 269 -12.61 50.86 -33.61
N THR A 270 -12.38 51.52 -32.49
CA THR A 270 -11.04 51.73 -31.92
C THR A 270 -10.45 50.40 -31.41
N LEU A 271 -9.13 50.34 -31.26
CA LEU A 271 -8.47 49.15 -30.70
C LEU A 271 -8.98 48.83 -29.30
N ARG A 272 -9.23 49.86 -28.45
CA ARG A 272 -9.82 49.67 -27.13
C ARG A 272 -11.20 48.99 -27.18
N GLU A 273 -12.07 49.42 -28.08
CA GLU A 273 -13.40 48.81 -28.25
C GLU A 273 -13.30 47.38 -28.75
N ALA A 274 -12.40 47.09 -29.71
CA ALA A 274 -12.18 45.74 -30.20
C ALA A 274 -11.60 44.80 -29.11
N ILE A 275 -10.72 45.31 -28.25
CA ILE A 275 -10.22 44.57 -27.08
C ILE A 275 -11.37 44.24 -26.13
N ALA A 276 -12.20 45.23 -25.78
CA ALA A 276 -13.33 45.03 -24.87
C ALA A 276 -14.39 44.07 -25.44
N GLU A 277 -14.67 44.15 -26.74
CA GLU A 277 -15.57 43.23 -27.43
C GLU A 277 -15.01 41.80 -27.40
N GLN A 278 -13.73 41.63 -27.72
CA GLN A 278 -13.10 40.32 -27.68
C GLN A 278 -13.05 39.74 -26.26
N GLU A 279 -12.85 40.57 -25.24
CA GLU A 279 -12.93 40.17 -23.82
C GLU A 279 -14.33 39.71 -23.43
N ALA A 280 -15.37 40.41 -23.90
CA ALA A 280 -16.75 40.01 -23.69
C ALA A 280 -17.07 38.68 -24.39
N GLU A 281 -16.62 38.50 -25.64
CA GLU A 281 -16.75 37.24 -26.37
C GLU A 281 -16.03 36.08 -25.67
N GLU A 282 -14.81 36.29 -25.20
CA GLU A 282 -14.03 35.31 -24.44
C GLU A 282 -14.71 34.95 -23.11
N ALA A 283 -15.27 35.94 -22.40
CA ALA A 283 -16.01 35.71 -21.17
C ALA A 283 -17.28 34.88 -21.42
N ILE A 284 -18.05 35.21 -22.46
CA ILE A 284 -19.24 34.43 -22.86
C ILE A 284 -18.83 33.00 -23.24
N ALA A 285 -17.78 32.84 -24.06
CA ALA A 285 -17.27 31.53 -24.44
C ALA A 285 -16.81 30.72 -23.21
N ALA A 286 -16.14 31.34 -22.25
CA ALA A 286 -15.74 30.69 -21.00
C ALA A 286 -16.96 30.25 -20.18
N THR A 287 -17.98 31.11 -20.03
CA THR A 287 -19.21 30.75 -19.31
C THR A 287 -19.96 29.59 -19.98
N THR A 288 -20.07 29.59 -21.31
CA THR A 288 -20.74 28.50 -22.04
C THR A 288 -19.97 27.17 -21.94
N LEU A 289 -18.64 27.21 -21.89
CA LEU A 289 -17.83 26.02 -21.63
C LEU A 289 -18.06 25.47 -20.21
N ILE A 290 -18.10 26.35 -19.21
CA ILE A 290 -18.39 25.96 -17.82
C ILE A 290 -19.78 25.35 -17.73
N GLU A 291 -20.81 25.99 -18.30
CA GLU A 291 -22.18 25.46 -18.31
C GLU A 291 -22.27 24.10 -19.02
N ALA A 292 -21.55 23.92 -20.13
CA ALA A 292 -21.50 22.65 -20.85
C ALA A 292 -20.81 21.54 -20.05
N GLU A 293 -19.73 21.87 -19.32
CA GLU A 293 -19.05 20.94 -18.42
C GLU A 293 -19.92 20.59 -17.20
N GLU A 294 -20.62 21.56 -16.62
CA GLU A 294 -21.55 21.34 -15.51
C GLU A 294 -22.74 20.47 -15.94
N GLU A 295 -23.32 20.71 -17.11
CA GLU A 295 -24.39 19.89 -17.69
C GLU A 295 -23.92 18.46 -17.94
N LYS A 296 -22.70 18.30 -18.49
CA LYS A 296 -22.09 16.98 -18.68
C LYS A 296 -21.88 16.27 -17.35
N ALA A 297 -21.31 16.95 -16.35
CA ALA A 297 -21.11 16.40 -15.02
C ALA A 297 -22.44 16.04 -14.33
N ARG A 298 -23.50 16.83 -14.54
CA ARG A 298 -24.85 16.52 -14.04
C ARG A 298 -25.39 15.24 -14.67
N ARG A 299 -25.31 15.10 -15.99
CA ARG A 299 -25.75 13.88 -16.71
C ARG A 299 -24.97 12.64 -16.27
N GLU A 300 -23.66 12.76 -16.07
CA GLU A 300 -22.83 11.65 -15.59
C GLU A 300 -23.22 11.24 -14.15
N ARG A 301 -23.46 12.21 -13.26
CA ARG A 301 -23.96 11.94 -11.91
C ARG A 301 -25.35 11.29 -11.90
N GLU A 302 -26.27 11.79 -12.72
CA GLU A 302 -27.61 11.21 -12.87
C GLU A 302 -27.55 9.77 -13.40
N ALA A 303 -26.71 9.51 -14.40
CA ALA A 303 -26.48 8.18 -14.94
C ALA A 303 -25.86 7.23 -13.89
N ALA A 304 -24.89 7.71 -13.10
CA ALA A 304 -24.28 6.94 -12.02
C ALA A 304 -25.28 6.59 -10.91
N LEU A 305 -26.13 7.56 -10.50
CA LEU A 305 -27.20 7.31 -9.53
C LEU A 305 -28.24 6.32 -10.07
N ALA A 306 -28.59 6.40 -11.35
CA ALA A 306 -29.50 5.45 -11.98
C ALA A 306 -28.90 4.03 -12.04
N ALA A 307 -27.60 3.91 -12.36
CA ALA A 307 -26.88 2.63 -12.34
C ALA A 307 -26.81 2.03 -10.93
N ALA A 308 -26.45 2.84 -9.93
CA ALA A 308 -26.38 2.40 -8.52
C ALA A 308 -27.75 1.92 -8.00
N ARG A 309 -28.84 2.62 -8.37
CA ARG A 309 -30.21 2.17 -8.02
C ARG A 309 -30.59 0.86 -8.69
N ARG A 310 -30.17 0.62 -9.93
CA ARG A 310 -30.42 -0.66 -10.61
C ARG A 310 -29.67 -1.79 -9.93
N GLU A 311 -28.40 -1.59 -9.60
CA GLU A 311 -27.60 -2.58 -8.87
C GLU A 311 -28.19 -2.88 -7.49
N GLN A 312 -28.65 -1.86 -6.77
CA GLN A 312 -29.33 -2.03 -5.49
C GLN A 312 -30.59 -2.90 -5.66
N LEU A 313 -31.48 -2.58 -6.62
CA LEU A 313 -32.68 -3.37 -6.88
C LEU A 313 -32.37 -4.82 -7.30
N GLU A 314 -31.31 -5.04 -8.08
CA GLU A 314 -30.86 -6.39 -8.43
C GLU A 314 -30.34 -7.14 -7.20
N SER A 315 -29.58 -6.49 -6.32
CA SER A 315 -29.07 -7.11 -5.09
C SER A 315 -30.20 -7.46 -4.12
N GLU A 316 -31.19 -6.58 -3.95
CA GLU A 316 -32.40 -6.82 -3.16
C GLU A 316 -33.24 -7.96 -3.76
N GLY A 317 -33.40 -7.98 -5.09
CA GLY A 317 -34.08 -9.06 -5.80
C GLY A 317 -33.40 -10.42 -5.62
N ARG A 318 -32.06 -10.46 -5.67
CA ARG A 318 -31.29 -11.70 -5.40
C ARG A 318 -31.42 -12.15 -3.95
N ALA A 319 -31.33 -11.22 -3.00
CA ALA A 319 -31.49 -11.53 -1.57
C ALA A 319 -32.90 -12.09 -1.28
N GLU A 320 -33.93 -11.53 -1.89
CA GLU A 320 -35.31 -12.01 -1.75
C GLU A 320 -35.49 -13.42 -2.34
N VAL A 321 -34.93 -13.68 -3.53
CA VAL A 321 -34.96 -15.02 -4.14
C VAL A 321 -34.25 -16.05 -3.25
N GLU A 322 -33.10 -15.72 -2.69
CA GLU A 322 -32.38 -16.60 -1.75
C GLU A 322 -33.16 -16.82 -0.45
N ARG A 323 -33.83 -15.78 0.07
CA ARG A 323 -34.72 -15.93 1.23
C ARG A 323 -35.87 -16.90 0.96
N ILE A 324 -36.52 -16.76 -0.20
CA ILE A 324 -37.62 -17.65 -0.61
C ILE A 324 -37.12 -19.09 -0.77
N LYS A 325 -35.94 -19.30 -1.38
CA LYS A 325 -35.33 -20.65 -1.49
C LYS A 325 -35.04 -21.25 -0.12
N ALA A 326 -34.40 -20.48 0.77
CA ALA A 326 -34.07 -20.93 2.12
C ALA A 326 -35.32 -21.28 2.93
N GLU A 327 -36.39 -20.47 2.84
CA GLU A 327 -37.67 -20.75 3.49
C GLU A 327 -38.32 -22.02 2.91
N THR A 328 -38.26 -22.20 1.60
CA THR A 328 -38.81 -23.40 0.92
C THR A 328 -38.04 -24.65 1.33
N GLU A 329 -36.71 -24.58 1.40
CA GLU A 329 -35.87 -25.70 1.83
C GLU A 329 -36.07 -26.01 3.32
N ALA A 330 -36.18 -25.00 4.18
CA ALA A 330 -36.50 -25.18 5.59
C ALA A 330 -37.86 -25.88 5.77
N LYS A 331 -38.89 -25.48 5.02
CA LYS A 331 -40.20 -26.15 5.01
C LYS A 331 -40.08 -27.61 4.56
N ARG A 332 -39.26 -27.89 3.54
CA ARG A 332 -39.00 -29.26 3.08
C ARG A 332 -38.32 -30.10 4.18
N MET A 333 -37.27 -29.56 4.82
CA MET A 333 -36.55 -30.24 5.90
C MET A 333 -37.45 -30.55 7.10
N VAL A 334 -38.33 -29.62 7.50
CA VAL A 334 -39.32 -29.86 8.55
C VAL A 334 -40.27 -30.99 8.15
N GLY A 335 -40.78 -30.98 6.91
CA GLY A 335 -41.64 -32.05 6.39
C GLY A 335 -40.95 -33.42 6.36
N GLU A 336 -39.68 -33.46 5.96
CA GLU A 336 -38.88 -34.71 5.95
C GLU A 336 -38.60 -35.23 7.37
N GLN A 337 -38.30 -34.36 8.33
CA GLN A 337 -38.11 -34.74 9.73
C GLN A 337 -39.39 -35.29 10.35
N GLU A 338 -40.54 -34.68 10.08
CA GLU A 338 -41.83 -35.15 10.58
C GLU A 338 -42.20 -36.51 9.97
N ALA A 339 -42.00 -36.69 8.67
CA ALA A 339 -42.18 -37.98 8.00
C ALA A 339 -41.29 -39.08 8.60
N ARG A 340 -40.03 -38.75 8.91
CA ARG A 340 -39.09 -39.68 9.55
C ARG A 340 -39.53 -40.05 10.96
N ARG A 341 -39.99 -39.09 11.76
CA ARG A 341 -40.50 -39.35 13.12
C ARG A 341 -41.69 -40.32 13.09
N ILE A 342 -42.62 -40.12 12.15
CA ILE A 342 -43.78 -41.01 11.97
C ILE A 342 -43.34 -42.43 11.58
N ALA A 343 -42.33 -42.56 10.70
CA ALA A 343 -41.82 -43.86 10.29
C ALA A 343 -41.14 -44.62 11.44
N GLU A 344 -40.31 -43.93 12.23
CA GLU A 344 -39.62 -44.52 13.39
C GLU A 344 -40.61 -44.98 14.48
N GLU A 345 -41.65 -44.16 14.74
CA GLU A 345 -42.71 -44.52 15.68
C GLU A 345 -43.47 -45.78 15.20
N ALA A 346 -43.82 -45.84 13.92
CA ALA A 346 -44.49 -47.00 13.34
C ALA A 346 -43.64 -48.28 13.40
N GLU A 347 -42.33 -48.20 13.24
CA GLU A 347 -41.43 -49.35 13.37
C GLU A 347 -41.33 -49.82 14.84
N SER A 348 -41.25 -48.88 15.78
CA SER A 348 -41.18 -49.20 17.22
C SER A 348 -42.42 -49.95 17.71
N VAL A 349 -43.60 -49.61 17.19
CA VAL A 349 -44.87 -50.29 17.49
C VAL A 349 -44.85 -51.73 16.97
N ARG A 350 -44.35 -51.96 15.75
CA ARG A 350 -44.25 -53.32 15.19
C ARG A 350 -43.33 -54.22 16.01
N ARG A 351 -42.14 -53.73 16.40
CA ARG A 351 -41.20 -54.50 17.22
C ARG A 351 -41.80 -54.90 18.57
N ARG A 352 -42.59 -54.03 19.20
CA ARG A 352 -43.29 -54.35 20.46
C ARG A 352 -44.33 -55.45 20.26
N GLN A 353 -45.09 -55.40 19.17
CA GLN A 353 -46.11 -56.43 18.86
C GLN A 353 -45.47 -57.80 18.60
N GLU A 354 -44.33 -57.85 17.90
CA GLU A 354 -43.60 -59.09 17.64
C GLU A 354 -43.07 -59.72 18.94
N GLN A 355 -42.47 -58.91 19.82
CA GLN A 355 -41.98 -59.37 21.12
C GLN A 355 -43.09 -59.89 22.03
N GLU A 356 -44.26 -59.22 22.04
CA GLU A 356 -45.40 -59.66 22.83
C GLU A 356 -45.98 -60.99 22.34
N MET A 357 -46.05 -61.17 21.02
CA MET A 357 -46.49 -62.43 20.41
C MET A 357 -45.55 -63.59 20.72
N GLU A 358 -44.23 -63.36 20.65
CA GLU A 358 -43.24 -64.39 20.98
C GLU A 358 -43.31 -64.79 22.45
N ALA A 359 -43.46 -63.82 23.37
CA ALA A 359 -43.63 -64.08 24.78
C ALA A 359 -44.88 -64.94 25.09
N ARG A 360 -46.02 -64.62 24.45
CA ARG A 360 -47.26 -65.40 24.60
C ARG A 360 -47.11 -66.84 24.12
N LEU A 361 -46.41 -67.05 23.00
CA LEU A 361 -46.15 -68.40 22.47
C LEU A 361 -45.23 -69.21 23.40
N ALA A 362 -44.21 -68.57 23.97
CA ALA A 362 -43.30 -69.21 24.92
C ALA A 362 -44.03 -69.62 26.22
N GLU A 363 -44.90 -68.75 26.75
CA GLU A 363 -45.71 -69.03 27.94
C GLU A 363 -46.68 -70.19 27.69
N ALA A 364 -47.41 -70.18 26.57
CA ALA A 364 -48.33 -71.26 26.20
C ALA A 364 -47.60 -72.61 26.07
N ARG A 365 -46.40 -72.63 25.48
CA ARG A 365 -45.58 -73.84 25.37
C ARG A 365 -45.13 -74.36 26.75
N ARG A 366 -44.76 -73.46 27.67
CA ARG A 366 -44.36 -73.81 29.03
C ARG A 366 -45.53 -74.41 29.82
N GLU A 367 -46.73 -73.85 29.69
CA GLU A 367 -47.93 -74.39 30.34
C GLU A 367 -48.28 -75.79 29.82
N GLN A 368 -48.16 -76.03 28.51
CA GLN A 368 -48.35 -77.36 27.92
C GLN A 368 -47.35 -78.38 28.48
N LEU A 369 -46.08 -78.01 28.60
CA LEU A 369 -45.05 -78.87 29.19
C LEU A 369 -45.34 -79.16 30.67
N ARG A 370 -45.84 -78.19 31.44
CA ARG A 370 -46.22 -78.40 32.84
C ARG A 370 -47.39 -79.39 32.97
N LYS A 371 -48.43 -79.26 32.15
CA LYS A 371 -49.55 -80.22 32.14
C LYS A 371 -49.08 -81.64 31.77
N ALA A 372 -48.19 -81.77 30.79
CA ALA A 372 -47.64 -83.06 30.40
C ALA A 372 -46.73 -83.66 31.50
N PHE A 373 -45.98 -82.82 32.22
CA PHE A 373 -45.20 -83.23 33.39
C PHE A 373 -46.10 -83.81 34.48
N GLU A 374 -47.15 -83.11 34.89
CA GLU A 374 -48.10 -83.56 35.93
C GLU A 374 -48.72 -84.93 35.60
N GLN A 375 -49.04 -85.16 34.33
CA GLN A 375 -49.61 -86.43 33.86
C GLN A 375 -48.61 -87.59 33.94
N GLN A 376 -47.35 -87.34 33.58
CA GLN A 376 -46.33 -88.39 33.46
C GLN A 376 -45.56 -88.63 34.78
N TRP A 377 -45.53 -87.64 35.67
CA TRP A 377 -44.75 -87.66 36.91
C TRP A 377 -45.03 -88.88 37.81
N PRO A 378 -46.29 -89.27 38.10
CA PRO A 378 -46.56 -90.39 39.00
C PRO A 378 -45.93 -91.71 38.52
N GLY A 379 -45.89 -91.93 37.20
CA GLY A 379 -45.30 -93.13 36.60
C GLY A 379 -43.76 -93.09 36.53
N MET A 380 -43.16 -91.91 36.65
CA MET A 380 -41.70 -91.71 36.61
C MET A 380 -41.07 -91.55 37.99
N GLN A 381 -41.86 -91.15 38.99
CA GLN A 381 -41.39 -90.88 40.35
C GLN A 381 -40.56 -92.03 40.94
N PRO A 382 -40.96 -93.32 40.86
CA PRO A 382 -40.14 -94.41 41.40
C PRO A 382 -38.74 -94.46 40.78
N TYR A 383 -38.63 -94.27 39.47
CA TYR A 383 -37.39 -94.30 38.70
C TYR A 383 -36.49 -93.09 38.95
N LEU A 384 -37.06 -91.97 39.40
CA LEU A 384 -36.36 -90.70 39.58
C LEU A 384 -35.93 -90.43 41.03
N THR A 385 -36.27 -91.31 41.97
CA THR A 385 -35.91 -91.23 43.40
C THR A 385 -34.42 -90.90 43.63
N ALA A 386 -33.54 -91.53 42.85
CA ALA A 386 -32.09 -91.35 42.92
C ALA A 386 -31.62 -89.94 42.51
N PHE A 387 -32.48 -89.12 41.89
CA PHE A 387 -32.19 -87.75 41.48
C PHE A 387 -32.95 -86.73 42.32
N THR A 388 -34.20 -87.02 42.67
CA THR A 388 -35.09 -86.05 43.34
C THR A 388 -34.99 -86.06 44.86
N THR A 389 -34.51 -87.15 45.46
CA THR A 389 -34.31 -87.22 46.91
C THR A 389 -33.14 -86.32 47.32
N PRO A 390 -33.26 -85.50 48.39
CA PRO A 390 -32.13 -84.74 48.88
C PRO A 390 -30.96 -85.64 49.34
N GLY A 391 -29.76 -85.32 48.89
CA GLY A 391 -28.52 -86.04 49.24
C GLY A 391 -27.30 -85.13 49.14
N TYR A 392 -26.16 -85.60 49.62
CA TYR A 392 -24.86 -84.91 49.61
C TYR A 392 -24.02 -85.27 48.40
N THR A 393 -24.53 -85.99 47.40
CA THR A 393 -23.72 -86.35 46.23
C THR A 393 -24.27 -85.73 44.94
N GLN A 394 -23.40 -85.33 44.03
CA GLN A 394 -23.80 -84.74 42.74
C GLN A 394 -23.05 -85.43 41.60
N PRO A 395 -23.66 -85.54 40.39
CA PRO A 395 -23.00 -86.11 39.25
C PRO A 395 -21.82 -85.24 38.80
N ARG A 396 -20.66 -85.87 38.60
CA ARG A 396 -19.45 -85.24 38.05
C ARG A 396 -18.75 -86.25 37.15
N ARG A 397 -18.85 -86.03 35.82
CA ARG A 397 -18.41 -86.97 34.77
C ARG A 397 -19.18 -88.29 34.87
N ASP A 398 -18.49 -89.40 35.07
CA ASP A 398 -18.98 -90.77 35.07
C ASP A 398 -19.37 -91.29 36.47
N LYS A 399 -19.29 -90.44 37.50
CA LYS A 399 -19.60 -90.83 38.88
C LYS A 399 -20.26 -89.72 39.68
N PHE A 400 -20.91 -90.13 40.77
CA PHE A 400 -21.38 -89.24 41.83
C PHE A 400 -20.21 -88.94 42.77
N VAL A 401 -20.08 -87.67 43.13
CA VAL A 401 -19.05 -87.15 44.05
C VAL A 401 -19.76 -86.44 45.19
N ARG A 402 -19.28 -86.66 46.42
CA ARG A 402 -19.80 -85.98 47.59
C ARG A 402 -19.53 -84.46 47.51
N THR A 403 -20.57 -83.67 47.70
CA THR A 403 -20.60 -82.21 47.77
C THR A 403 -20.96 -81.77 49.18
N THR A 404 -20.74 -80.49 49.48
CA THR A 404 -21.18 -79.86 50.74
C THR A 404 -22.67 -79.54 50.74
N ASP A 405 -23.26 -79.38 49.56
CA ASP A 405 -24.64 -78.95 49.38
C ASP A 405 -25.58 -80.16 49.52
N TYR A 406 -26.52 -80.08 50.46
CA TYR A 406 -27.58 -81.07 50.65
C TYR A 406 -28.79 -80.68 49.82
N GLY A 407 -29.16 -81.53 48.85
CA GLY A 407 -30.32 -81.27 48.02
C GLY A 407 -30.51 -82.29 46.91
N PRO A 408 -31.59 -82.13 46.12
CA PRO A 408 -31.77 -82.90 44.90
C PRO A 408 -30.59 -82.72 43.94
N VAL A 409 -30.47 -83.62 42.99
CA VAL A 409 -29.46 -83.53 41.95
C VAL A 409 -29.69 -82.27 41.09
N SER A 410 -28.60 -81.57 40.74
CA SER A 410 -28.68 -80.38 39.87
C SER A 410 -28.88 -80.78 38.41
N LEU A 411 -29.86 -80.15 37.75
CA LEU A 411 -30.10 -80.29 36.32
C LEU A 411 -28.88 -79.83 35.52
N GLY A 412 -28.31 -78.68 35.86
CA GLY A 412 -27.05 -78.19 35.29
C GLY A 412 -25.90 -79.19 35.44
N LYS A 413 -25.80 -79.90 36.58
CA LYS A 413 -24.78 -80.95 36.78
C LYS A 413 -25.07 -82.22 35.98
N LEU A 414 -26.33 -82.64 35.84
CA LEU A 414 -26.72 -83.76 34.97
C LEU A 414 -26.37 -83.47 33.51
N ARG A 415 -26.68 -82.26 33.03
CA ARG A 415 -26.30 -81.79 31.68
C ARG A 415 -24.78 -81.69 31.53
N GLY A 416 -24.10 -81.05 32.47
CA GLY A 416 -22.65 -80.83 32.44
C GLY A 416 -21.83 -82.13 32.59
N ALA A 417 -22.39 -83.18 33.19
CA ALA A 417 -21.80 -84.51 33.23
C ALA A 417 -22.05 -85.32 31.94
N GLY A 418 -22.83 -84.78 30.99
CA GLY A 418 -23.17 -85.45 29.74
C GLY A 418 -24.11 -86.65 29.95
N LEU A 419 -24.91 -86.65 31.02
CA LEU A 419 -25.86 -87.73 31.36
C LEU A 419 -27.22 -87.56 30.68
N LEU A 420 -27.47 -86.37 30.14
CA LEU A 420 -28.72 -85.98 29.48
C LEU A 420 -28.54 -85.74 27.97
N GLU A 421 -27.39 -86.09 27.40
CA GLU A 421 -27.21 -86.06 25.94
C GLU A 421 -28.00 -87.21 25.30
N ARG A 422 -28.58 -86.97 24.13
CA ARG A 422 -29.35 -87.97 23.36
C ARG A 422 -28.41 -88.96 22.66
N SER A 423 -27.66 -89.73 23.43
CA SER A 423 -26.71 -90.72 22.93
C SER A 423 -26.70 -92.00 23.79
N VAL A 424 -26.39 -93.14 23.17
CA VAL A 424 -26.29 -94.44 23.87
C VAL A 424 -25.20 -94.39 24.96
N GLU A 425 -24.12 -93.68 24.70
CA GLU A 425 -23.03 -93.47 25.65
C GLU A 425 -23.50 -92.69 26.90
N SER A 426 -24.34 -91.67 26.71
CA SER A 426 -24.96 -90.91 27.80
C SER A 426 -25.89 -91.80 28.65
N LEU A 427 -26.65 -92.72 28.03
CA LEU A 427 -27.44 -93.71 28.77
C LEU A 427 -26.57 -94.69 29.57
N ARG A 428 -25.45 -95.16 29.01
CA ARG A 428 -24.47 -95.97 29.74
C ARG A 428 -23.92 -95.23 30.94
N ARG A 429 -23.51 -93.97 30.76
CA ARG A 429 -23.02 -93.13 31.86
C ARG A 429 -24.09 -92.89 32.91
N LEU A 430 -25.34 -92.63 32.51
CA LEU A 430 -26.47 -92.47 33.42
C LEU A 430 -26.69 -93.74 34.25
N HIS A 431 -26.62 -94.92 33.61
CA HIS A 431 -26.72 -96.21 34.29
C HIS A 431 -25.54 -96.44 35.23
N PHE A 432 -24.30 -96.34 34.76
CA PHE A 432 -23.11 -96.61 35.57
C PHE A 432 -22.97 -95.63 36.73
N ALA A 433 -23.17 -94.32 36.48
CA ALA A 433 -23.06 -93.31 37.51
C ALA A 433 -24.07 -93.53 38.65
N THR A 434 -25.28 -93.99 38.32
CA THR A 434 -26.39 -94.11 39.28
C THR A 434 -26.47 -95.53 39.90
N ALA A 435 -26.18 -96.59 39.14
CA ALA A 435 -26.37 -97.98 39.56
C ALA A 435 -25.08 -98.67 40.05
N ALA A 436 -23.92 -98.39 39.44
CA ALA A 436 -22.65 -99.04 39.80
C ALA A 436 -21.95 -98.37 40.98
N ASN A 437 -22.24 -97.09 41.20
CA ASN A 437 -21.50 -96.29 42.13
C ASN A 437 -22.09 -96.35 43.53
N GLN A 438 -21.39 -97.00 44.47
CA GLN A 438 -21.74 -97.02 45.90
C GLN A 438 -21.69 -95.63 46.57
N MET A 439 -21.26 -94.59 45.83
CA MET A 439 -21.18 -93.22 46.32
C MET A 439 -22.46 -92.40 46.10
N ASN A 440 -23.51 -92.90 45.41
CA ASN A 440 -24.81 -92.21 45.45
C ASN A 440 -25.46 -92.52 46.80
N ASP A 441 -25.60 -91.49 47.62
CA ASP A 441 -26.15 -91.58 48.97
C ASP A 441 -27.68 -91.57 49.02
N ARG A 442 -28.34 -91.55 47.85
CA ARG A 442 -29.80 -91.56 47.72
C ARG A 442 -30.34 -92.96 47.51
N GLU A 443 -31.58 -93.17 47.95
CA GLU A 443 -32.32 -94.37 47.61
C GLU A 443 -32.48 -94.48 46.10
N ARG A 444 -32.20 -95.68 45.57
CA ARG A 444 -32.27 -95.96 44.14
C ARG A 444 -33.71 -95.92 43.62
N GLY A 445 -34.67 -96.30 44.46
CA GLY A 445 -36.05 -96.50 44.06
C GLY A 445 -36.17 -97.57 42.96
N GLY A 446 -36.94 -97.27 41.92
CA GLY A 446 -37.14 -98.10 40.72
C GLY A 446 -36.06 -97.94 39.64
N PHE A 447 -34.98 -97.19 39.88
CA PHE A 447 -33.92 -97.02 38.88
C PHE A 447 -33.21 -98.37 38.60
N PRO A 448 -32.92 -98.75 37.34
CA PRO A 448 -32.33 -100.04 36.98
C PRO A 448 -31.04 -100.36 37.76
N THR A 449 -30.87 -101.62 38.16
CA THR A 449 -29.73 -102.07 38.98
C THR A 449 -28.57 -102.56 38.12
N MET A 450 -27.45 -102.92 38.75
CA MET A 450 -26.34 -103.60 38.08
C MET A 450 -26.61 -105.09 37.82
N GLU A 451 -27.67 -105.66 38.42
CA GLU A 451 -28.10 -107.03 38.14
C GLU A 451 -28.78 -107.12 36.77
N ASN A 452 -29.37 -106.01 36.29
CA ASN A 452 -29.89 -105.88 34.94
C ASN A 452 -28.75 -105.70 33.94
N THR A 453 -28.76 -106.45 32.86
CA THR A 453 -27.84 -106.15 31.75
C THR A 453 -28.18 -104.77 31.17
N PHE A 454 -27.19 -104.04 30.63
CA PHE A 454 -27.45 -102.73 30.03
C PHE A 454 -28.56 -102.79 28.95
N ALA A 455 -28.62 -103.90 28.20
CA ALA A 455 -29.65 -104.15 27.20
C ALA A 455 -31.06 -104.26 27.81
N GLU A 456 -31.21 -104.86 28.99
CA GLU A 456 -32.47 -104.91 29.73
C GLU A 456 -32.88 -103.55 30.30
N ALA A 457 -31.91 -102.77 30.81
CA ALA A 457 -32.15 -101.46 31.42
C ALA A 457 -32.34 -100.31 30.42
N GLN A 458 -31.93 -100.50 29.16
CA GLN A 458 -31.83 -99.42 28.17
C GLN A 458 -33.14 -98.66 27.95
N ALA A 459 -34.27 -99.36 27.88
CA ALA A 459 -35.58 -98.74 27.62
C ALA A 459 -35.99 -97.81 28.78
N ASP A 460 -35.81 -98.26 30.03
CA ASP A 460 -36.11 -97.46 31.21
C ASP A 460 -35.15 -96.28 31.35
N LEU A 461 -33.85 -96.47 31.08
CA LEU A 461 -32.85 -95.39 31.09
C LEU A 461 -33.16 -94.32 30.04
N GLN A 462 -33.59 -94.73 28.84
CA GLN A 462 -33.97 -93.80 27.79
C GLN A 462 -35.19 -92.99 28.21
N ARG A 463 -36.22 -93.65 28.77
CA ARG A 463 -37.41 -92.98 29.28
C ARG A 463 -37.08 -92.00 30.42
N ILE A 464 -36.20 -92.37 31.34
CA ILE A 464 -35.70 -91.52 32.43
C ILE A 464 -34.96 -90.30 31.87
N GLN A 465 -34.03 -90.50 30.94
CA GLN A 465 -33.25 -89.43 30.32
C GLN A 465 -34.15 -88.47 29.54
N GLU A 466 -35.06 -88.98 28.72
CA GLU A 466 -36.00 -88.17 27.95
C GLU A 466 -36.89 -87.33 28.88
N PHE A 467 -37.33 -87.91 30.00
CA PHE A 467 -38.11 -87.19 31.00
C PHE A 467 -37.31 -86.06 31.65
N LEU A 468 -36.06 -86.33 32.09
CA LEU A 468 -35.17 -85.33 32.69
C LEU A 468 -34.77 -84.23 31.68
N VAL A 469 -34.60 -84.57 30.40
CA VAL A 469 -34.33 -83.59 29.34
C VAL A 469 -35.54 -82.70 29.08
N THR A 470 -36.72 -83.29 29.00
CA THR A 470 -37.96 -82.59 28.57
C THR A 470 -38.54 -81.75 29.70
N TYR A 471 -38.56 -82.28 30.92
CA TYR A 471 -39.19 -81.64 32.08
C TYR A 471 -38.20 -81.17 33.13
N GLY A 472 -36.89 -81.29 32.89
CA GLY A 472 -35.87 -80.90 33.87
C GLY A 472 -36.06 -79.48 34.40
N GLU A 473 -36.36 -78.51 33.54
CA GLU A 473 -36.60 -77.11 33.96
C GLU A 473 -37.84 -76.99 34.87
N ILE A 474 -38.93 -77.68 34.51
CA ILE A 474 -40.14 -77.73 35.36
C ILE A 474 -39.82 -78.43 36.68
N MET A 475 -39.01 -79.49 36.67
CA MET A 475 -38.57 -80.15 37.90
C MET A 475 -37.71 -79.25 38.79
N VAL A 476 -36.94 -78.32 38.22
CA VAL A 476 -36.22 -77.28 38.99
C VAL A 476 -37.21 -76.29 39.61
N GLU A 477 -38.22 -75.85 38.85
CA GLU A 477 -39.28 -74.95 39.34
C GLU A 477 -40.08 -75.58 40.50
N GLU A 478 -40.41 -76.88 40.38
CA GLU A 478 -41.13 -77.64 41.40
C GLU A 478 -40.22 -78.11 42.56
N GLY A 479 -38.94 -77.73 42.57
CA GLY A 479 -37.98 -78.06 43.62
C GLY A 479 -37.57 -79.53 43.69
N LEU A 480 -37.86 -80.31 42.64
CA LEU A 480 -37.50 -81.72 42.50
C LEU A 480 -36.07 -81.91 41.99
N LEU A 481 -35.50 -80.91 41.33
CA LEU A 481 -34.08 -80.82 40.99
C LEU A 481 -33.56 -79.45 41.43
N THR A 482 -32.25 -79.32 41.59
CA THR A 482 -31.61 -78.00 41.74
C THR A 482 -31.22 -77.44 40.36
N PRO A 483 -31.14 -76.11 40.16
CA PRO A 483 -30.76 -75.53 38.87
C PRO A 483 -29.40 -76.02 38.35
#